data_AF-A0A7S1EYK7-F1
#
_entry.id   AF-A0A7S1EYK7-F1
#
_cell.length_a   1.000
_cell.length_b   1.000
_cell.length_c   1.000
_cell.angle_alpha   90.00
_cell.angle_beta   90.00
_cell.angle_gamma   90.00
#
_symmetry.space_group_name_H-M   'P 1'
#
loop_
_entity.id
_entity.type
_entity.pdbx_description
1 polymer ?
#
loop_
_entity_poly.entity_id
_entity_poly.type
_entity_poly.pdbx_seq_one_letter_code
_entity_poly.pdbx_strand_id
1 'polypeptide(L)'
;MVQAFSMALSNAQISELAVGELPTGVQIPLRPHDVRELQRLQDCTSGGLSPRAFLADCFGLGSASSFQSDVLCDYFLDLLHHARTLCLSLRQMSVLTGIMWSVFAAMHRRSESSAPRVGESFTPAECYAEYRRLLLAHCGRHGTSEKPHMAIFSVPEAKQISAYVSSGLFNHFVLYKYCLVAHQAKTTFCNLTLDFPRPPPDLRSGKLLVEQISETPPISEVGLGADEAYESLTHAEVERESLQDDTQENELHADLDAFVAQSVYESEQRLLESIARRDEQLSEGRDKLVKGKG
;
A
#
# COMPACT_ATOMS: atom_id res chain seq x y z
N MET A 1 -12.79 -5.47 32.35
CA MET A 1 -13.69 -4.87 33.37
C MET A 1 -14.67 -3.99 32.60
N VAL A 2 -15.91 -4.45 32.39
CA VAL A 2 -16.89 -3.77 31.53
C VAL A 2 -17.66 -2.76 32.39
N GLN A 3 -17.40 -1.47 32.19
CA GLN A 3 -18.23 -0.41 32.78
C GLN A 3 -19.54 -0.31 31.99
N ALA A 4 -20.64 -0.75 32.61
CA ALA A 4 -21.97 -0.49 32.10
C ALA A 4 -22.40 0.94 32.47
N PHE A 5 -22.57 1.80 31.48
CA PHE A 5 -23.10 3.15 31.68
C PHE A 5 -24.63 3.09 31.74
N SER A 6 -25.22 3.71 32.76
CA SER A 6 -26.66 3.66 33.05
C SER A 6 -27.53 4.60 32.19
N MET A 7 -26.93 5.33 31.25
CA MET A 7 -27.63 6.22 30.31
C MET A 7 -26.98 6.17 28.93
N ALA A 8 -27.75 6.41 27.87
CA ALA A 8 -27.24 6.51 26.51
C ALA A 8 -26.19 7.63 26.43
N LEU A 9 -24.98 7.29 25.99
CA LEU A 9 -23.86 8.23 25.83
C LEU A 9 -24.25 9.34 24.85
N SER A 10 -23.91 10.59 25.16
CA SER A 10 -24.10 11.70 24.23
C SER A 10 -23.20 11.53 22.99
N ASN A 11 -23.60 12.08 21.83
CA ASN A 11 -22.79 12.00 20.60
C ASN A 11 -21.37 12.57 20.77
N ALA A 12 -21.18 13.53 21.68
CA ALA A 12 -19.87 14.06 22.05
C ALA A 12 -19.03 13.04 22.85
N GLN A 13 -19.64 12.34 23.81
CA GLN A 13 -18.98 11.28 24.59
C GLN A 13 -18.69 10.04 23.76
N ILE A 14 -19.55 9.69 22.79
CA ILE A 14 -19.28 8.66 21.78
C ILE A 14 -18.08 9.07 20.91
N SER A 15 -17.96 10.36 20.59
CA SER A 15 -16.83 10.90 19.81
C SER A 15 -15.53 10.98 20.62
N GLU A 16 -15.61 11.13 21.94
CA GLU A 16 -14.46 11.11 22.87
C GLU A 16 -13.96 9.68 23.14
N LEU A 17 -14.88 8.71 23.23
CA LEU A 17 -14.57 7.28 23.28
C LEU A 17 -13.99 6.74 21.95
N ALA A 18 -14.08 7.51 20.87
CA ALA A 18 -13.54 7.21 19.55
C ALA A 18 -12.12 7.75 19.29
N VAL A 19 -11.27 7.89 20.33
CA VAL A 19 -9.82 7.62 20.16
C VAL A 19 -9.68 6.10 20.04
N GLY A 20 -10.20 5.53 18.95
CA GLY A 20 -10.47 4.11 18.87
C GLY A 20 -9.98 3.54 17.55
N GLU A 21 -9.15 2.51 17.66
CA GLU A 21 -8.99 1.52 16.60
C GLU A 21 -10.37 0.98 16.25
N LEU A 22 -10.74 1.01 14.96
CA LEU A 22 -11.95 0.35 14.50
C LEU A 22 -11.85 -1.15 14.78
N PRO A 23 -12.97 -1.87 14.93
CA PRO A 23 -12.95 -3.32 15.07
C PRO A 23 -12.17 -4.04 13.94
N THR A 24 -12.03 -3.39 12.78
CA THR A 24 -11.25 -3.84 11.62
C THR A 24 -9.72 -3.72 11.79
N GLY A 25 -9.25 -3.13 12.90
CA GLY A 25 -7.85 -2.83 13.16
C GLY A 25 -7.36 -1.49 12.58
N VAL A 26 -8.27 -0.68 12.01
CA VAL A 26 -7.92 0.59 11.37
C VAL A 26 -7.86 1.70 12.41
N GLN A 27 -6.72 2.38 12.48
CA GLN A 27 -6.59 3.61 13.27
C GLN A 27 -7.23 4.78 12.51
N ILE A 28 -8.02 5.59 13.19
CA ILE A 28 -8.64 6.79 12.61
C ILE A 28 -7.84 8.03 13.03
N PRO A 29 -6.90 8.52 12.21
CA PRO A 29 -6.11 9.71 12.53
C PRO A 29 -6.92 11.01 12.43
N LEU A 30 -7.95 11.04 11.57
CA LEU A 30 -8.80 12.21 11.37
C LEU A 30 -10.25 11.85 11.66
N ARG A 31 -10.85 12.49 12.65
CA ARG A 31 -12.27 12.29 12.97
C ARG A 31 -13.15 13.05 11.97
N PRO A 32 -14.45 12.74 11.89
CA PRO A 32 -15.37 13.48 11.02
C PRO A 32 -15.43 14.99 11.31
N HIS A 33 -15.17 15.40 12.56
CA HIS A 33 -15.05 16.81 12.92
C HIS A 33 -13.80 17.45 12.30
N ASP A 34 -12.66 16.77 12.36
CA ASP A 34 -11.39 17.26 11.82
C ASP A 34 -11.44 17.37 10.31
N VAL A 35 -12.08 16.40 9.63
CA VAL A 35 -12.33 16.45 8.18
C VAL A 35 -13.18 17.68 7.83
N ARG A 36 -14.22 17.97 8.62
CA ARG A 36 -15.06 19.17 8.39
C ARG A 36 -14.27 20.45 8.58
N GLU A 37 -13.43 20.51 9.60
CA GLU A 37 -12.62 21.70 9.86
C GLU A 37 -11.57 21.91 8.77
N LEU A 38 -10.93 20.84 8.32
CA LEU A 38 -10.00 20.88 7.19
C LEU A 38 -10.69 21.39 5.91
N GLN A 39 -11.91 20.93 5.62
CA GLN A 39 -12.67 21.44 4.47
C GLN A 39 -12.95 22.93 4.56
N ARG A 40 -13.28 23.44 5.76
CA ARG A 40 -13.46 24.88 5.98
C ARG A 40 -12.17 25.65 5.74
N LEU A 41 -11.04 25.13 6.24
CA LEU A 41 -9.73 25.76 6.04
C LEU A 41 -9.31 25.77 4.56
N GLN A 42 -9.70 24.75 3.78
CA GLN A 42 -9.48 24.73 2.33
C GLN A 42 -10.35 25.75 1.59
N ASP A 43 -11.60 25.94 2.02
CA ASP A 43 -12.54 26.87 1.37
C ASP A 43 -12.26 28.34 1.76
N CYS A 44 -11.68 28.59 2.94
CA CYS A 44 -11.33 29.93 3.41
C CYS A 44 -9.90 30.33 3.02
N THR A 45 -9.74 31.13 1.97
CA THR A 45 -8.43 31.60 1.47
C THR A 45 -7.78 32.71 2.30
N SER A 46 -8.39 33.13 3.42
CA SER A 46 -8.01 34.35 4.15
C SER A 46 -7.35 34.04 5.50
N GLY A 47 -6.02 34.14 5.56
CA GLY A 47 -5.23 34.49 6.76
C GLY A 47 -5.22 33.53 7.96
N GLY A 48 -5.83 32.34 7.87
CA GLY A 48 -5.91 31.36 8.96
C GLY A 48 -4.72 30.41 9.07
N LEU A 49 -4.86 29.41 9.96
CA LEU A 49 -3.99 28.23 10.04
C LEU A 49 -3.96 27.51 8.68
N SER A 50 -2.75 27.19 8.19
CA SER A 50 -2.59 26.42 6.95
C SER A 50 -3.28 25.05 7.08
N PRO A 51 -4.07 24.60 6.08
CA PRO A 51 -4.65 23.25 6.07
C PRO A 51 -3.60 22.15 6.30
N ARG A 52 -2.39 22.38 5.79
CA ARG A 52 -1.25 21.47 5.96
C ARG A 52 -0.76 21.42 7.41
N ALA A 53 -0.71 22.57 8.08
CA ALA A 53 -0.29 22.66 9.48
C ALA A 53 -1.32 21.98 10.40
N PHE A 54 -2.61 22.14 10.11
CA PHE A 54 -3.69 21.44 10.83
C PHE A 54 -3.56 19.92 10.66
N LEU A 55 -3.36 19.42 9.43
CA LEU A 55 -3.14 17.99 9.19
C LEU A 55 -1.90 17.45 9.90
N ALA A 56 -0.79 18.19 9.87
CA ALA A 56 0.43 17.78 10.55
C ALA A 56 0.20 17.58 12.06
N ASP A 57 -0.56 18.48 12.68
CA ASP A 57 -0.94 18.38 14.09
C ASP A 57 -1.84 17.16 14.35
N CYS A 58 -2.86 16.92 13.51
CA CYS A 58 -3.72 15.74 13.63
C CYS A 58 -2.96 14.41 13.51
N PHE A 59 -1.96 14.35 12.65
CA PHE A 59 -1.12 13.16 12.48
C PHE A 59 0.00 13.04 13.52
N GLY A 60 0.17 14.03 14.41
CA GLY A 60 1.28 14.07 15.36
C GLY A 60 2.66 14.21 14.68
N LEU A 61 2.68 14.73 13.44
CA LEU A 61 3.90 15.04 12.70
C LEU A 61 4.43 16.34 13.30
N GLY A 62 5.37 16.25 14.25
CA GLY A 62 5.86 17.39 15.03
C GLY A 62 6.31 18.62 14.20
N SER A 63 6.59 19.74 14.87
CA SER A 63 6.79 21.05 14.24
C SER A 63 8.01 21.19 13.30
N ALA A 64 8.88 20.17 13.21
CA ALA A 64 9.93 20.12 12.22
C ALA A 64 9.36 19.55 10.91
N SER A 65 9.16 20.42 9.92
CA SER A 65 8.67 20.04 8.58
C SER A 65 9.70 19.14 7.88
N SER A 66 9.62 17.85 8.15
CA SER A 66 10.33 16.87 7.35
C SER A 66 9.66 16.82 5.98
N PHE A 67 10.44 16.65 4.91
CA PHE A 67 9.91 16.41 3.57
C PHE A 67 8.89 15.25 3.54
N GLN A 68 9.03 14.29 4.44
CA GLN A 68 8.07 13.20 4.64
C GLN A 68 6.71 13.70 5.11
N SER A 69 6.69 14.56 6.14
CA SER A 69 5.47 15.17 6.66
C SER A 69 4.74 15.94 5.56
N ASP A 70 5.53 16.67 4.76
CA ASP A 70 5.08 17.44 3.63
C ASP A 70 4.37 16.58 2.57
N VAL A 71 5.04 15.51 2.13
CA VAL A 71 4.48 14.54 1.16
C VAL A 71 3.23 13.84 1.71
N LEU A 72 3.22 13.46 2.99
CA LEU A 72 2.05 12.84 3.62
C LEU A 72 0.86 13.81 3.64
N CYS A 73 1.07 15.03 4.14
CA CYS A 73 0.00 16.02 4.22
C CYS A 73 -0.59 16.33 2.84
N ASP A 74 0.25 16.50 1.82
CA ASP A 74 -0.19 16.79 0.45
C ASP A 74 -1.02 15.63 -0.12
N TYR A 75 -0.57 14.39 0.08
CA TYR A 75 -1.33 13.21 -0.32
C TYR A 75 -2.73 13.16 0.33
N PHE A 76 -2.82 13.40 1.64
CA PHE A 76 -4.11 13.37 2.34
C PHE A 76 -5.02 14.54 1.96
N LEU A 77 -4.45 15.72 1.66
CA LEU A 77 -5.22 16.85 1.13
C LEU A 77 -5.84 16.50 -0.22
N ASP A 78 -5.06 15.91 -1.13
CA ASP A 78 -5.52 15.51 -2.46
C ASP A 78 -6.55 14.38 -2.38
N LEU A 79 -6.32 13.39 -1.50
CA LEU A 79 -7.25 12.29 -1.24
C LEU A 79 -8.60 12.82 -0.74
N LEU A 80 -8.59 13.75 0.22
CA LEU A 80 -9.81 14.33 0.78
C LEU A 80 -10.51 15.26 -0.22
N HIS A 81 -9.75 15.98 -1.04
CA HIS A 81 -10.31 16.75 -2.15
C HIS A 81 -11.01 15.82 -3.15
N HIS A 82 -10.36 14.73 -3.56
CA HIS A 82 -10.96 13.75 -4.46
C HIS A 82 -12.21 13.09 -3.83
N ALA A 83 -12.13 12.66 -2.57
CA ALA A 83 -13.27 12.10 -1.84
C ALA A 83 -14.47 13.07 -1.79
N ARG A 84 -14.23 14.38 -1.69
CA ARG A 84 -15.28 15.40 -1.80
C ARG A 84 -15.90 15.46 -3.19
N THR A 85 -15.12 15.30 -4.27
CA THR A 85 -15.66 15.22 -5.64
C THR A 85 -16.52 13.99 -5.88
N LEU A 86 -16.29 12.91 -5.13
CA LEU A 86 -17.11 11.70 -5.12
C LEU A 86 -18.33 11.81 -4.19
N CYS A 87 -18.56 12.98 -3.57
CA CYS A 87 -19.64 13.24 -2.61
C CYS A 87 -19.63 12.31 -1.39
N LEU A 88 -18.46 11.81 -0.97
CA LEU A 88 -18.35 10.97 0.22
C LEU A 88 -18.71 11.76 1.49
N SER A 89 -19.42 11.10 2.40
CA SER A 89 -19.74 11.64 3.72
C SER A 89 -18.48 11.85 4.57
N LEU A 90 -18.55 12.76 5.54
CA LEU A 90 -17.43 13.00 6.48
C LEU A 90 -16.96 11.73 7.20
N ARG A 91 -17.89 10.80 7.46
CA ARG A 91 -17.58 9.50 8.07
C ARG A 91 -16.80 8.61 7.10
N GLN A 92 -17.23 8.51 5.85
CA GLN A 92 -16.52 7.77 4.80
C GLN A 92 -15.11 8.34 4.58
N MET A 93 -14.98 9.67 4.53
CA MET A 93 -13.69 10.35 4.38
C MET A 93 -12.74 10.06 5.55
N SER A 94 -13.24 10.09 6.79
CA SER A 94 -12.49 9.75 8.00
C SER A 94 -12.00 8.29 8.02
N VAL A 95 -12.83 7.37 7.53
CA VAL A 95 -12.44 5.95 7.43
C VAL A 95 -11.42 5.76 6.30
N LEU A 96 -11.62 6.42 5.16
CA LEU A 96 -10.69 6.37 4.03
C LEU A 96 -9.30 6.86 4.43
N THR A 97 -9.19 7.93 5.21
CA THR A 97 -7.89 8.39 5.72
C THR A 97 -7.27 7.37 6.66
N GLY A 98 -8.05 6.70 7.51
CA GLY A 98 -7.56 5.61 8.36
C GLY A 98 -7.06 4.40 7.58
N ILE A 99 -7.77 4.00 6.51
CA ILE A 99 -7.34 2.93 5.62
C ILE A 99 -5.99 3.30 5.00
N MET A 100 -5.88 4.49 4.40
CA MET A 100 -4.65 4.93 3.74
C MET A 100 -3.50 5.13 4.72
N TRP A 101 -3.77 5.60 5.93
CA TRP A 101 -2.78 5.67 7.00
C TRP A 101 -2.23 4.28 7.36
N SER A 102 -3.11 3.29 7.46
CA SER A 102 -2.72 1.90 7.71
C SER A 102 -1.87 1.33 6.57
N VAL A 103 -2.17 1.70 5.32
CA VAL A 103 -1.37 1.35 4.14
C VAL A 103 0.03 1.99 4.20
N PHE A 104 0.14 3.28 4.54
CA PHE A 104 1.45 3.91 4.74
C PHE A 104 2.23 3.30 5.90
N ALA A 105 1.57 2.94 7.00
CA ALA A 105 2.19 2.21 8.10
C ALA A 105 2.68 0.82 7.63
N ALA A 106 1.92 0.13 6.77
CA ALA A 106 2.30 -1.16 6.20
C ALA A 106 3.54 -1.06 5.30
N MET A 107 3.73 0.03 4.56
CA MET A 107 4.95 0.24 3.74
C MET A 107 6.25 0.24 4.57
N HIS A 108 6.17 0.57 5.86
CA HIS A 108 7.30 0.55 6.78
C HIS A 108 7.60 -0.85 7.35
N ARG A 109 6.72 -1.83 7.11
CA ARG A 109 6.90 -3.22 7.56
C ARG A 109 7.89 -3.95 6.65
N ARG A 110 8.43 -5.05 7.17
CA ARG A 110 9.22 -5.99 6.38
C ARG A 110 8.27 -6.94 5.66
N SER A 111 8.64 -7.35 4.46
CA SER A 111 7.85 -8.30 3.67
C SER A 111 7.86 -9.68 4.36
N GLU A 112 6.71 -10.34 4.39
CA GLU A 112 6.55 -11.69 4.95
C GLU A 112 6.80 -12.76 3.87
N SER A 113 6.46 -12.46 2.61
CA SER A 113 6.59 -13.37 1.47
C SER A 113 8.03 -13.52 0.96
N SER A 114 8.90 -12.53 1.22
CA SER A 114 10.34 -12.56 0.91
C SER A 114 11.19 -13.26 1.98
N ALA A 115 10.59 -14.19 2.73
CA ALA A 115 11.20 -14.94 3.84
C ALA A 115 12.65 -15.46 3.65
N PRO A 116 13.19 -15.78 2.45
CA PRO A 116 14.61 -16.12 2.35
C PRO A 116 15.58 -14.93 2.33
N ARG A 117 15.13 -13.67 2.14
CA ARG A 117 15.99 -12.49 2.00
C ARG A 117 15.78 -11.50 3.14
N VAL A 118 16.64 -11.60 4.14
CA VAL A 118 16.64 -10.69 5.30
C VAL A 118 16.81 -9.24 4.85
N GLY A 119 15.77 -8.42 5.06
CA GLY A 119 15.83 -6.97 4.86
C GLY A 119 15.03 -6.43 3.68
N GLU A 120 14.32 -7.27 2.92
CA GLU A 120 13.41 -6.78 1.89
C GLU A 120 12.22 -6.04 2.51
N SER A 121 11.98 -4.82 2.01
CA SER A 121 10.92 -3.92 2.47
C SER A 121 9.60 -4.30 1.80
N PHE A 122 8.48 -4.02 2.47
CA PHE A 122 7.13 -4.37 1.99
C PHE A 122 6.94 -4.13 0.49
N THR A 123 6.50 -5.15 -0.22
CA THR A 123 6.34 -5.13 -1.69
C THR A 123 5.06 -4.37 -2.09
N PRO A 124 4.98 -3.87 -3.34
CA PRO A 124 3.76 -3.24 -3.83
C PRO A 124 2.54 -4.18 -3.76
N ALA A 125 2.75 -5.47 -4.07
CA ALA A 125 1.70 -6.49 -4.05
C ALA A 125 1.15 -6.74 -2.63
N GLU A 126 2.03 -6.84 -1.63
CA GLU A 126 1.61 -6.97 -0.22
C GLU A 126 0.87 -5.72 0.26
N CYS A 127 1.35 -4.53 -0.12
CA CYS A 127 0.70 -3.27 0.21
C CYS A 127 -0.68 -3.13 -0.42
N TYR A 128 -0.82 -3.62 -1.65
CA TYR A 128 -2.10 -3.65 -2.34
C TYR A 128 -3.06 -4.67 -1.71
N ALA A 129 -2.58 -5.86 -1.36
CA ALA A 129 -3.37 -6.87 -0.68
C ALA A 129 -3.91 -6.34 0.66
N GLU A 130 -3.09 -5.61 1.42
CA GLU A 130 -3.52 -4.98 2.67
C GLU A 130 -4.55 -3.87 2.43
N TYR A 131 -4.32 -3.01 1.43
CA TYR A 131 -5.30 -1.99 1.03
C TYR A 131 -6.65 -2.62 0.65
N ARG A 132 -6.64 -3.64 -0.22
CA ARG A 132 -7.83 -4.37 -0.66
C ARG A 132 -8.55 -4.99 0.53
N ARG A 133 -7.83 -5.67 1.42
CA ARG A 133 -8.38 -6.29 2.62
C ARG A 133 -9.09 -5.26 3.50
N LEU A 134 -8.47 -4.11 3.74
CA LEU A 134 -9.03 -3.03 4.54
C LEU A 134 -10.26 -2.41 3.87
N LEU A 135 -10.17 -2.10 2.58
CA LEU A 135 -11.29 -1.52 1.84
C LEU A 135 -12.50 -2.46 1.84
N LEU A 136 -12.29 -3.74 1.54
CA LEU A 136 -13.36 -4.76 1.53
C LEU A 136 -13.98 -4.97 2.92
N ALA A 137 -13.20 -4.89 3.99
CA ALA A 137 -13.73 -4.92 5.36
C ALA A 137 -14.72 -3.76 5.64
N HIS A 138 -14.62 -2.68 4.86
CA HIS A 138 -15.46 -1.49 4.94
C HIS A 138 -16.52 -1.36 3.82
N CYS A 139 -16.66 -2.36 2.93
CA CYS A 139 -17.57 -2.33 1.75
C CYS A 139 -18.85 -3.16 1.87
N GLY A 140 -19.31 -3.50 3.07
CA GLY A 140 -20.49 -4.35 3.24
C GLY A 140 -20.17 -5.85 3.24
N ARG A 141 -21.21 -6.67 3.43
CA ARG A 141 -21.18 -7.97 4.12
C ARG A 141 -20.51 -9.09 3.31
N HIS A 142 -19.21 -9.30 3.51
CA HIS A 142 -18.61 -10.62 3.23
C HIS A 142 -19.11 -11.61 4.29
N GLY A 143 -20.03 -12.49 3.89
CA GLY A 143 -20.78 -13.37 4.77
C GLY A 143 -20.02 -14.51 5.45
N THR A 144 -18.68 -14.53 5.51
CA THR A 144 -17.94 -15.72 5.97
C THR A 144 -16.65 -15.48 6.75
N SER A 145 -16.22 -14.22 6.99
CA SER A 145 -15.00 -13.98 7.76
C SER A 145 -15.33 -13.75 9.24
N GLU A 146 -14.60 -14.40 10.15
CA GLU A 146 -14.69 -14.17 11.61
C GLU A 146 -14.36 -12.73 12.04
N LYS A 147 -13.91 -11.88 11.10
CA LYS A 147 -13.52 -10.49 11.34
C LYS A 147 -14.71 -9.53 11.23
N PRO A 148 -14.78 -8.49 12.06
CA PRO A 148 -15.89 -7.54 12.04
C PRO A 148 -15.90 -6.73 10.74
N HIS A 149 -17.06 -6.69 10.08
CA HIS A 149 -17.29 -5.93 8.85
C HIS A 149 -18.11 -4.67 9.12
N MET A 150 -17.82 -3.59 8.38
CA MET A 150 -18.60 -2.35 8.44
C MET A 150 -19.09 -1.99 7.03
N ALA A 151 -20.38 -1.75 6.85
CA ALA A 151 -20.92 -1.28 5.58
C ALA A 151 -20.80 0.25 5.49
N ILE A 152 -19.60 0.75 5.19
CA ILE A 152 -19.30 2.20 5.16
C ILE A 152 -19.29 2.72 3.73
N PHE A 153 -18.71 1.95 2.81
CA PHE A 153 -18.67 2.26 1.39
C PHE A 153 -19.61 1.33 0.64
N SER A 154 -20.26 1.85 -0.40
CA SER A 154 -20.91 1.07 -1.43
C SER A 154 -19.88 0.54 -2.43
N VAL A 155 -20.23 -0.53 -3.14
CA VAL A 155 -19.41 -1.11 -4.22
C VAL A 155 -18.96 -0.08 -5.28
N PRO A 156 -19.84 0.78 -5.83
CA PRO A 156 -19.40 1.77 -6.82
C PRO A 156 -18.42 2.82 -6.24
N GLU A 157 -18.64 3.26 -5.00
CA GLU A 157 -17.69 4.17 -4.32
C GLU A 157 -16.33 3.49 -4.14
N ALA A 158 -16.32 2.22 -3.72
CA ALA A 158 -15.10 1.44 -3.56
C ALA A 158 -14.32 1.28 -4.89
N LYS A 159 -15.03 1.09 -6.02
CA LYS A 159 -14.41 1.07 -7.37
C LYS A 159 -13.73 2.40 -7.69
N GLN A 160 -14.41 3.51 -7.45
CA GLN A 160 -13.88 4.85 -7.75
C GLN A 160 -12.68 5.20 -6.85
N ILE A 161 -12.79 4.91 -5.55
CA ILE A 161 -11.69 5.08 -4.59
C ILE A 161 -10.49 4.23 -5.03
N SER A 162 -10.72 2.96 -5.40
CA SER A 162 -9.66 2.07 -5.86
C SER A 162 -8.99 2.57 -7.12
N ALA A 163 -9.75 3.08 -8.10
CA ALA A 163 -9.18 3.64 -9.31
C ALA A 163 -8.27 4.85 -9.02
N TYR A 164 -8.68 5.73 -8.09
CA TYR A 164 -7.86 6.86 -7.66
C TYR A 164 -6.59 6.41 -6.92
N VAL A 165 -6.71 5.52 -5.94
CA VAL A 165 -5.56 5.04 -5.16
C VAL A 165 -4.58 4.26 -6.05
N SER A 166 -5.07 3.44 -6.98
CA SER A 166 -4.24 2.73 -7.95
C SER A 166 -3.48 3.69 -8.86
N SER A 167 -4.18 4.67 -9.44
CA SER A 167 -3.58 5.64 -10.37
C SER A 167 -2.61 6.61 -9.70
N GLY A 168 -2.86 6.97 -8.44
CA GLY A 168 -2.03 7.86 -7.63
C GLY A 168 -0.92 7.11 -6.90
N LEU A 169 -1.28 6.38 -5.85
CA LEU A 169 -0.33 5.76 -4.92
C LEU A 169 0.40 4.56 -5.55
N PHE A 170 -0.34 3.58 -6.10
CA PHE A 170 0.29 2.31 -6.52
C PHE A 170 1.12 2.44 -7.80
N ASN A 171 0.67 3.24 -8.78
CA ASN A 171 1.50 3.57 -9.95
C ASN A 171 2.81 4.27 -9.57
N HIS A 172 2.84 5.02 -8.47
CA HIS A 172 4.02 5.74 -7.99
C HIS A 172 4.58 5.13 -6.70
N PHE A 173 4.31 3.84 -6.44
CA PHE A 173 4.59 3.21 -5.15
C PHE A 173 6.07 3.33 -4.75
N VAL A 174 6.99 3.10 -5.69
CA VAL A 174 8.43 3.19 -5.45
C VAL A 174 8.84 4.61 -5.04
N LEU A 175 8.22 5.64 -5.63
CA LEU A 175 8.49 7.04 -5.28
C LEU A 175 8.00 7.34 -3.86
N TYR A 176 6.76 6.96 -3.53
CA TYR A 176 6.23 7.13 -2.18
C TYR A 176 7.05 6.38 -1.14
N LYS A 177 7.46 5.14 -1.44
CA LYS A 177 8.34 4.35 -0.58
C LYS A 177 9.70 5.02 -0.37
N TYR A 178 10.27 5.63 -1.41
CA TYR A 178 11.53 6.38 -1.29
C TYR A 178 11.36 7.65 -0.47
N CYS A 179 10.28 8.40 -0.67
CA CYS A 179 10.02 9.61 0.09
C CYS A 179 9.75 9.31 1.57
N LEU A 180 8.92 8.30 1.86
CA LEU A 180 8.36 8.03 3.18
C LEU A 180 9.21 7.06 4.02
N VAL A 181 9.66 5.95 3.43
CA VAL A 181 10.28 4.84 4.16
C VAL A 181 11.79 4.90 4.11
N ALA A 182 12.37 5.21 2.95
CA ALA A 182 13.82 5.37 2.87
C ALA A 182 14.18 6.59 3.71
N HIS A 183 14.98 6.36 4.76
CA HIS A 183 15.77 7.45 5.32
C HIS A 183 16.50 8.03 4.13
N GLN A 184 16.19 9.30 3.77
CA GLN A 184 17.03 10.04 2.86
C GLN A 184 18.43 9.79 3.35
N ALA A 185 19.22 9.06 2.56
CA ALA A 185 20.54 8.64 2.98
C ALA A 185 21.21 9.94 3.34
N LYS A 186 21.35 10.23 4.63
CA LYS A 186 22.17 11.35 5.08
C LYS A 186 23.50 10.92 4.54
N THR A 187 23.92 11.52 3.44
CA THR A 187 25.26 11.40 2.90
C THR A 187 26.12 12.09 3.95
N THR A 188 26.37 11.39 5.05
CA THR A 188 27.36 11.80 6.03
C THR A 188 28.67 11.56 5.33
N PHE A 189 29.28 12.64 4.86
CA PHE A 189 30.67 12.62 4.43
C PHE A 189 31.50 12.18 5.64
N CYS A 190 31.80 10.90 5.71
CA CYS A 190 32.73 10.37 6.68
C CYS A 190 34.11 10.46 6.04
N ASN A 191 34.94 11.37 6.54
CA ASN A 191 36.35 11.39 6.19
C ASN A 191 37.00 10.15 6.83
N LEU A 192 37.01 9.04 6.08
CA LEU A 192 37.75 7.84 6.43
C LEU A 192 39.21 8.07 6.07
N THR A 193 39.99 8.54 7.04
CA THR A 193 41.45 8.49 6.95
C THR A 193 41.87 7.03 7.11
N LEU A 194 42.21 6.38 6.00
CA LEU A 194 42.86 5.07 6.05
C LEU A 194 44.34 5.32 6.36
N ASP A 195 44.75 5.10 7.61
CA ASP A 195 46.14 5.31 8.03
C ASP A 195 47.12 4.49 7.19
N PHE A 196 46.72 3.27 6.78
CA PHE A 196 47.46 2.41 5.86
C PHE A 196 46.51 1.54 5.02
N PRO A 197 46.86 1.22 3.76
CA PRO A 197 46.14 0.20 3.01
C PRO A 197 46.21 -1.12 3.78
N ARG A 198 45.06 -1.73 4.07
CA ARG A 198 45.05 -3.09 4.64
C ARG A 198 45.69 -4.05 3.63
N PRO A 199 46.50 -5.02 4.09
CA PRO A 199 47.00 -6.06 3.22
C PRO A 199 45.81 -6.80 2.57
N PRO A 200 45.97 -7.31 1.33
CA PRO A 200 44.94 -8.09 0.70
C PRO A 200 44.52 -9.25 1.60
N PRO A 201 43.23 -9.59 1.68
CA PRO A 201 42.75 -10.70 2.50
C PRO A 201 43.45 -12.00 2.08
N ASP A 202 43.84 -12.80 3.07
CA ASP A 202 44.56 -14.05 2.82
C ASP A 202 43.65 -15.06 2.13
N LEU A 203 43.87 -15.24 0.83
CA LEU A 203 43.13 -16.18 -0.02
C LEU A 203 43.27 -17.63 0.43
N ARG A 204 44.27 -17.96 1.26
CA ARG A 204 44.42 -19.32 1.83
C ARG A 204 43.38 -19.64 2.89
N SER A 205 42.83 -18.61 3.54
CA SER A 205 41.76 -18.75 4.54
C SER A 205 40.36 -18.67 3.93
N GLY A 206 40.27 -18.28 2.65
CA GLY A 206 39.02 -18.18 1.92
C GLY A 206 38.44 -19.56 1.66
N LYS A 207 37.21 -19.79 2.13
CA LYS A 207 36.40 -20.91 1.63
C LYS A 207 35.86 -20.51 0.26
N LEU A 208 36.20 -21.30 -0.75
CA LEU A 208 35.59 -21.18 -2.08
C LEU A 208 34.11 -21.51 -1.90
N LEU A 209 33.25 -20.50 -1.99
CA LEU A 209 31.82 -20.73 -2.17
C LEU A 209 31.71 -21.32 -3.57
N VAL A 210 31.70 -22.65 -3.65
CA VAL A 210 31.20 -23.34 -4.82
C VAL A 210 29.74 -22.94 -4.90
N GLU A 211 29.45 -21.99 -5.77
CA GLU A 211 28.11 -21.73 -6.22
C GLU A 211 27.63 -23.07 -6.75
N GLN A 212 26.76 -23.74 -5.99
CA GLN A 212 26.00 -24.86 -6.52
C GLN A 212 25.11 -24.25 -7.59
N ILE A 213 25.66 -24.15 -8.80
CA ILE A 213 24.88 -24.16 -10.02
C ILE A 213 24.13 -25.47 -9.93
N SER A 214 22.90 -25.44 -9.43
CA SER A 214 22.00 -26.57 -9.59
C SER A 214 21.94 -26.80 -11.09
N GLU A 215 22.46 -27.95 -11.51
CA GLU A 215 22.39 -28.42 -12.88
C GLU A 215 20.90 -28.46 -13.28
N THR A 216 20.43 -27.39 -13.92
CA THR A 216 19.31 -27.49 -14.85
C THR A 216 19.76 -28.42 -15.97
N PRO A 217 19.03 -29.52 -16.24
CA PRO A 217 19.43 -30.48 -17.26
C PRO A 217 19.38 -29.85 -18.66
N PRO A 218 20.16 -30.39 -19.61
CA PRO A 218 20.30 -29.81 -20.94
C PRO A 218 18.99 -29.90 -21.72
N ILE A 219 18.67 -28.79 -22.39
CA ILE A 219 17.61 -28.71 -23.39
C ILE A 219 17.96 -29.67 -24.53
N SER A 220 17.19 -30.74 -24.65
CA SER A 220 17.14 -31.60 -25.85
C SER A 220 15.70 -31.97 -26.10
N GLU A 221 15.30 -31.75 -27.35
CA GLU A 221 13.97 -31.81 -27.94
C GLU A 221 13.17 -33.07 -27.57
N VAL A 222 12.01 -32.90 -26.90
CA VAL A 222 10.87 -33.82 -26.99
C VAL A 222 9.56 -33.05 -26.77
N GLY A 223 8.71 -33.07 -27.80
CA GLY A 223 7.25 -33.22 -27.77
C GLY A 223 6.40 -32.58 -26.66
N LEU A 224 5.48 -31.70 -27.10
CA LEU A 224 4.04 -31.69 -26.79
C LEU A 224 3.62 -32.31 -25.45
N GLY A 225 3.26 -31.45 -24.48
CA GLY A 225 2.42 -31.84 -23.33
C GLY A 225 2.82 -31.18 -22.01
N ALA A 226 2.43 -29.92 -21.79
CA ALA A 226 2.55 -29.27 -20.49
C ALA A 226 1.49 -28.16 -20.30
N ASP A 227 0.23 -28.47 -20.63
CA ASP A 227 -0.94 -27.60 -20.35
C ASP A 227 -1.69 -27.99 -19.06
N GLU A 228 -1.26 -29.00 -18.30
CA GLU A 228 -2.08 -29.58 -17.20
C GLU A 228 -1.52 -29.38 -15.78
N ALA A 229 -0.66 -28.38 -15.54
CA ALA A 229 -0.15 -28.10 -14.18
C ALA A 229 -0.56 -26.73 -13.59
N TYR A 230 -1.37 -25.94 -14.31
CA TYR A 230 -1.88 -24.65 -13.81
C TYR A 230 -3.37 -24.69 -13.40
N GLU A 231 -4.08 -25.82 -13.59
CA GLU A 231 -5.50 -25.99 -13.21
C GLU A 231 -5.72 -26.63 -11.82
N SER A 232 -4.68 -26.95 -11.04
CA SER A 232 -4.83 -27.67 -9.75
C SER A 232 -4.87 -26.77 -8.49
N LEU A 233 -5.30 -25.51 -8.60
CA LEU A 233 -5.68 -24.68 -7.44
C LEU A 233 -7.17 -24.32 -7.40
N THR A 234 -7.98 -24.94 -8.26
CA THR A 234 -9.44 -24.87 -8.21
C THR A 234 -10.01 -26.27 -8.03
N HIS A 235 -10.11 -26.75 -6.78
CA HIS A 235 -11.16 -27.65 -6.28
C HIS A 235 -10.72 -28.25 -4.93
N ALA A 236 -11.15 -27.60 -3.84
CA ALA A 236 -11.36 -28.27 -2.55
C ALA A 236 -12.78 -27.89 -2.07
N GLU A 237 -13.69 -28.78 -2.45
CA GLU A 237 -14.97 -29.15 -1.82
C GLU A 237 -15.66 -28.12 -0.90
N VAL A 238 -16.64 -27.43 -1.49
CA VAL A 238 -17.81 -26.88 -0.80
C VAL A 238 -18.83 -28.00 -0.69
N GLU A 239 -18.97 -28.57 0.52
CA GLU A 239 -20.16 -29.35 0.86
C GLU A 239 -21.38 -28.43 0.88
N ARG A 240 -22.40 -28.86 0.14
CA ARG A 240 -23.73 -28.25 0.07
C ARG A 240 -24.46 -28.44 1.41
N GLU A 241 -24.86 -27.33 2.03
CA GLU A 241 -26.16 -27.26 2.69
C GLU A 241 -26.89 -25.98 2.28
N SER A 242 -28.20 -26.15 2.16
CA SER A 242 -29.16 -25.38 1.39
C SER A 242 -29.81 -24.23 2.17
N LEU A 243 -30.02 -23.07 1.53
CA LEU A 243 -31.34 -22.52 1.13
C LEU A 243 -31.28 -21.02 0.82
N GLN A 244 -31.53 -20.72 -0.47
CA GLN A 244 -32.37 -19.65 -1.04
C GLN A 244 -32.06 -18.16 -0.77
N ASP A 245 -31.79 -17.49 -1.91
CA ASP A 245 -32.17 -16.11 -2.30
C ASP A 245 -31.13 -14.98 -2.15
N ASP A 246 -29.97 -15.07 -2.83
CA ASP A 246 -28.97 -13.98 -2.93
C ASP A 246 -28.14 -14.01 -4.27
N THR A 247 -28.74 -14.43 -5.38
CA THR A 247 -27.98 -14.70 -6.63
C THR A 247 -27.49 -13.43 -7.35
N GLN A 248 -28.07 -12.24 -7.10
CA GLN A 248 -27.72 -11.01 -7.82
C GLN A 248 -26.56 -10.20 -7.20
N GLU A 249 -26.37 -10.27 -5.88
CA GLU A 249 -25.33 -9.46 -5.22
C GLU A 249 -23.95 -10.14 -5.29
N ASN A 250 -23.90 -11.48 -5.28
CA ASN A 250 -22.65 -12.23 -5.40
C ASN A 250 -21.97 -12.07 -6.77
N GLU A 251 -22.73 -11.94 -7.87
CA GLU A 251 -22.16 -11.67 -9.20
C GLU A 251 -21.51 -10.27 -9.27
N LEU A 252 -22.12 -9.27 -8.62
CA LEU A 252 -21.62 -7.89 -8.60
C LEU A 252 -20.29 -7.73 -7.82
N HIS A 253 -20.08 -8.60 -6.83
CA HIS A 253 -18.84 -8.69 -6.06
C HIS A 253 -17.74 -9.45 -6.79
N ALA A 254 -18.07 -10.53 -7.50
CA ALA A 254 -17.12 -11.22 -8.39
C ALA A 254 -16.63 -10.29 -9.51
N ASP A 255 -17.50 -9.45 -10.06
CA ASP A 255 -17.16 -8.43 -11.05
C ASP A 255 -16.25 -7.33 -10.49
N LEU A 256 -16.40 -6.96 -9.21
CA LEU A 256 -15.48 -6.04 -8.54
C LEU A 256 -14.10 -6.68 -8.43
N ASP A 257 -14.03 -7.92 -7.94
CA ASP A 257 -12.76 -8.64 -7.78
C ASP A 257 -12.05 -8.84 -9.13
N ALA A 258 -12.79 -9.16 -10.19
CA ALA A 258 -12.27 -9.28 -11.54
C ALA A 258 -11.77 -7.93 -12.08
N PHE A 259 -12.53 -6.84 -11.92
CA PHE A 259 -12.11 -5.51 -12.36
C PHE A 259 -10.86 -5.01 -11.64
N VAL A 260 -10.81 -5.23 -10.33
CA VAL A 260 -9.68 -4.85 -9.46
C VAL A 260 -8.44 -5.67 -9.85
N ALA A 261 -8.57 -6.99 -10.04
CA ALA A 261 -7.48 -7.84 -10.50
C ALA A 261 -6.98 -7.45 -11.90
N GLN A 262 -7.90 -7.15 -12.83
CA GLN A 262 -7.57 -6.68 -14.17
C GLN A 262 -6.81 -5.34 -14.13
N SER A 263 -7.28 -4.38 -13.33
CA SER A 263 -6.60 -3.08 -13.20
C SER A 263 -5.20 -3.22 -12.61
N VAL A 264 -4.98 -4.16 -11.69
CA VAL A 264 -3.66 -4.48 -11.13
C VAL A 264 -2.77 -5.08 -12.20
N TYR A 265 -3.25 -6.09 -12.91
CA TYR A 265 -2.50 -6.74 -13.98
C TYR A 265 -2.07 -5.74 -15.06
N GLU A 266 -2.97 -4.84 -15.47
CA GLU A 266 -2.64 -3.79 -16.44
C GLU A 266 -1.61 -2.78 -15.90
N SER A 267 -1.70 -2.42 -14.62
CA SER A 267 -0.72 -1.53 -13.99
C SER A 267 0.67 -2.18 -13.90
N GLU A 268 0.72 -3.48 -13.60
CA GLU A 268 1.96 -4.26 -13.53
C GLU A 268 2.63 -4.39 -14.90
N GLN A 269 1.85 -4.70 -15.94
CA GLN A 269 2.34 -4.76 -17.32
C GLN A 269 2.94 -3.42 -17.77
N ARG A 270 2.27 -2.31 -17.50
CA ARG A 270 2.80 -0.97 -17.81
C ARG A 270 4.09 -0.67 -17.07
N LEU A 271 4.21 -1.14 -15.83
CA LEU A 271 5.39 -0.93 -15.01
C LEU A 271 6.57 -1.76 -15.53
N LEU A 272 6.33 -3.01 -15.92
CA LEU A 272 7.31 -3.89 -16.58
C LEU A 272 7.78 -3.32 -17.91
N GLU A 273 6.89 -2.82 -18.76
CA GLU A 273 7.25 -2.14 -20.01
C GLU A 273 8.08 -0.87 -19.76
N SER A 274 7.75 -0.11 -18.70
CA SER A 274 8.50 1.09 -18.33
C SER A 274 9.92 0.75 -17.85
N ILE A 275 10.08 -0.34 -17.09
CA ILE A 275 11.38 -0.86 -16.65
C ILE A 275 12.20 -1.30 -17.88
N ALA A 276 11.61 -2.11 -18.76
CA ALA A 276 12.28 -2.59 -19.97
C ALA A 276 12.79 -1.45 -20.86
N ARG A 277 11.98 -0.40 -21.07
CA ARG A 277 12.43 0.81 -21.80
C ARG A 277 13.57 1.53 -21.10
N ARG A 278 13.56 1.61 -19.77
CA ARG A 278 14.64 2.25 -19.01
C ARG A 278 15.94 1.46 -19.12
N ASP A 279 15.86 0.12 -19.07
CA ASP A 279 17.04 -0.74 -19.19
C ASP A 279 17.64 -0.68 -20.61
N GLU A 280 16.80 -0.59 -21.63
CA GLU A 280 17.25 -0.35 -23.01
C GLU A 280 17.96 1.01 -23.13
N GLN A 281 17.39 2.10 -22.61
CA GLN A 281 18.04 3.42 -22.60
C GLN A 281 19.37 3.43 -21.83
N LEU A 282 19.47 2.69 -20.73
CA LEU A 282 20.70 2.57 -19.95
C LEU A 282 21.77 1.75 -20.69
N SER A 283 21.39 0.71 -21.42
CA SER A 283 22.30 -0.07 -22.26
C SER A 283 22.86 0.78 -23.42
N GLU A 284 22.02 1.52 -24.14
CA GLU A 284 22.44 2.42 -25.21
C GLU A 284 23.36 3.54 -24.69
N GLY A 285 23.07 4.07 -23.49
CA GLY A 285 23.92 5.04 -22.81
C GLY A 285 25.30 4.49 -22.49
N ARG A 286 25.39 3.23 -22.02
CA ARG A 286 26.67 2.54 -21.77
C ARG A 286 27.47 2.33 -23.06
N ASP A 287 26.84 1.92 -24.14
CA ASP A 287 27.52 1.69 -25.42
C ASP A 287 28.09 2.97 -26.03
N LYS A 288 27.37 4.10 -25.90
CA LYS A 288 27.86 5.42 -26.33
C LYS A 288 29.07 5.89 -25.50
N LEU A 289 29.07 5.61 -24.20
CA LEU A 289 30.20 5.91 -23.29
C LEU A 289 31.45 5.07 -23.58
N VAL A 290 31.28 3.83 -24.01
CA VAL A 290 32.39 2.95 -24.41
C VAL A 290 32.98 3.36 -25.77
N LYS A 291 32.13 3.74 -26.74
CA LYS A 291 32.59 4.20 -28.06
C LYS A 291 33.18 5.60 -28.08
N GLY A 292 32.84 6.47 -27.13
CA GLY A 292 33.38 7.83 -27.02
C GLY A 292 34.77 7.96 -26.39
N LYS A 293 35.39 6.86 -25.96
CA LYS A 293 36.74 6.81 -25.36
C LYS A 293 37.81 6.19 -26.28
N GLY A 294 37.49 5.94 -27.55
CA GLY A 294 38.42 5.44 -28.57
C GLY A 294 39.04 6.55 -29.40
#